data_AF-A0A2V8V5C3-F1
#
_entry.id   AF-A0A2V8V5C3-F1
#
_cell.length_a   1.000
_cell.length_b   1.000
_cell.length_c   1.000
_cell.angle_alpha   90.00
_cell.angle_beta   90.00
_cell.angle_gamma   90.00
#
_symmetry.space_group_name_H-M   'P 1'
#
loop_
_entity.id
_entity.type
_entity.pdbx_description
1 polymer ?
#
loop_
_entity_poly.entity_id
_entity_poly.type
_entity_poly.pdbx_seq_one_letter_code
_entity_poly.pdbx_strand_id
1 'polypeptide(L)'
;GFSFAHVSPAGWSSLVYMALFPSLICYLIYYHALSLISASRVAAFIYLEPVIAMLLAVAFLGERITAPLIAGGSIIFTGVYLTERG
;
A
#
# COMPACT_ATOMS: atom_id res chain seq x y z
N GLY A 1 -28.08 12.93 10.08
CA GLY A 1 -27.44 11.78 10.72
C GLY A 1 -27.06 10.79 9.65
N PHE A 2 -25.87 10.19 9.73
CA PHE A 2 -25.42 9.18 8.77
C PHE A 2 -26.39 7.98 8.80
N SER A 3 -27.01 7.63 7.68
CA SER A 3 -27.99 6.54 7.61
C SER A 3 -27.29 5.25 7.16
N PHE A 4 -26.96 4.38 8.12
CA PHE A 4 -26.31 3.09 7.86
C PHE A 4 -27.13 2.18 6.93
N ALA A 5 -28.44 2.39 6.84
CA ALA A 5 -29.35 1.64 5.98
C ALA A 5 -29.18 1.91 4.47
N HIS A 6 -28.52 3.01 4.10
CA HIS A 6 -28.28 3.36 2.68
C HIS A 6 -26.93 2.87 2.15
N VAL A 7 -26.11 2.24 2.99
CA VAL A 7 -24.82 1.68 2.57
C VAL A 7 -25.08 0.37 1.82
N SER A 8 -24.62 0.30 0.58
CA SER A 8 -24.79 -0.89 -0.25
C SER A 8 -24.08 -2.12 0.35
N PRO A 9 -24.52 -3.34 0.04
CA PRO A 9 -23.80 -4.56 0.47
C PRO A 9 -22.33 -4.57 0.03
N ALA A 10 -22.03 -3.99 -1.14
CA ALA A 10 -20.66 -3.82 -1.63
C ALA A 10 -19.84 -2.81 -0.78
N GLY A 11 -20.48 -1.77 -0.25
CA GLY A 11 -19.84 -0.83 0.68
C GLY A 11 -19.46 -1.52 1.99
N TRP A 12 -20.37 -2.32 2.54
CA TRP A 12 -20.10 -3.13 3.73
C TRP A 12 -18.99 -4.16 3.51
N SER A 13 -19.00 -4.87 2.38
CA SER A 13 -17.94 -5.84 2.09
C SER A 13 -16.57 -5.18 1.89
N SER A 14 -16.52 -4.00 1.27
CA SER A 14 -15.29 -3.21 1.11
C SER A 14 -14.72 -2.78 2.48
N LEU A 15 -15.58 -2.36 3.40
CA LEU A 15 -15.20 -2.02 4.77
C LEU A 15 -14.61 -3.23 5.52
N VAL A 16 -15.29 -4.37 5.47
CA VAL A 16 -14.81 -5.61 6.10
C VAL A 16 -13.47 -6.04 5.49
N TYR A 17 -13.34 -5.95 4.17
CA TYR A 17 -12.10 -6.25 3.47
C TYR A 17 -10.95 -5.36 3.96
N MET A 18 -11.15 -4.03 4.01
CA MET A 18 -10.13 -3.09 4.48
C MET A 18 -9.76 -3.28 5.96
N ALA A 19 -10.74 -3.59 6.81
CA ALA A 19 -10.49 -3.84 8.23
C ALA A 19 -9.68 -5.12 8.47
N LEU A 20 -9.94 -6.17 7.70
CA LEU A 20 -9.30 -7.47 7.92
C LEU A 20 -7.95 -7.61 7.22
N PHE A 21 -7.86 -7.23 5.94
CA PHE A 21 -6.65 -7.50 5.16
C PHE A 21 -5.56 -6.44 5.38
N PRO A 22 -5.67 -5.22 4.83
CA PRO A 22 -4.59 -4.24 4.91
C PRO A 22 -4.40 -3.68 6.32
N SER A 23 -5.40 -3.79 7.19
CA SER A 23 -5.27 -3.36 8.59
C SER A 23 -4.82 -4.53 9.46
N LEU A 24 -5.73 -5.45 9.82
CA LEU A 24 -5.42 -6.47 10.81
C LEU A 24 -4.29 -7.42 10.37
N ILE A 25 -4.43 -8.08 9.23
CA ILE A 25 -3.47 -9.10 8.77
C ILE A 25 -2.10 -8.48 8.47
N CYS A 26 -2.06 -7.38 7.72
CA CYS A 26 -0.79 -6.71 7.40
C CYS A 26 -0.07 -6.21 8.65
N TYR A 27 -0.77 -5.61 9.63
CA TYR A 27 -0.12 -5.20 10.88
C TYR A 27 0.38 -6.40 11.70
N LEU A 28 -0.38 -7.49 11.76
CA LEU A 28 0.10 -8.71 12.44
C LEU A 28 1.38 -9.25 11.79
N ILE A 29 1.43 -9.29 10.45
CA ILE A 29 2.62 -9.69 9.70
C ILE A 29 3.78 -8.72 9.97
N TYR A 30 3.52 -7.41 9.98
CA TYR A 30 4.52 -6.38 10.25
C TYR A 30 5.13 -6.53 11.65
N TYR A 31 4.30 -6.66 12.69
CA TYR A 31 4.78 -6.86 14.06
C TYR A 31 5.47 -8.21 14.24
N HIS A 32 4.99 -9.26 13.55
CA HIS A 32 5.66 -10.54 13.54
C HIS A 32 7.05 -10.45 12.87
N ALA A 33 7.17 -9.77 11.74
CA ALA A 33 8.45 -9.52 11.07
C ALA A 33 9.42 -8.73 11.95
N LEU A 34 8.94 -7.72 12.69
CA LEU A 34 9.74 -6.99 13.67
C LEU A 34 10.26 -7.86 14.81
N SER A 35 9.57 -8.97 15.13
CA SER A 35 10.06 -9.94 16.11
C SER A 35 11.14 -10.87 15.56
N LEU A 36 11.27 -10.99 14.23
CA LEU A 36 12.19 -11.91 13.56
C LEU A 36 13.44 -11.22 13.01
N ILE A 37 13.32 -9.96 12.57
CA ILE A 37 14.42 -9.20 11.94
C ILE A 37 14.47 -7.76 12.46
N SER A 38 15.62 -7.11 12.29
CA SER A 38 15.82 -5.71 12.73
C SER A 38 14.82 -4.75 12.08
N ALA A 39 14.40 -3.73 12.82
CA ALA A 39 13.48 -2.69 12.34
C ALA A 39 13.90 -2.05 11.02
N SER A 40 15.20 -1.76 10.82
CA SER A 40 15.70 -1.21 9.55
C SER A 40 15.45 -2.13 8.36
N ARG A 41 15.58 -3.46 8.53
CA ARG A 41 15.28 -4.42 7.45
C ARG A 41 13.78 -4.49 7.17
N VAL A 42 12.93 -4.43 8.20
CA VAL A 42 11.46 -4.38 7.99
C VAL A 42 11.07 -3.10 7.27
N ALA A 43 11.63 -1.96 7.68
CA ALA A 43 11.40 -0.66 7.04
C ALA A 43 11.82 -0.68 5.56
N ALA A 44 12.92 -1.38 5.23
CA ALA A 44 13.34 -1.53 3.84
C ALA A 44 12.27 -2.19 2.94
N PHE A 45 11.46 -3.10 3.47
CA PHE A 45 10.36 -3.71 2.71
C PHE A 45 9.22 -2.73 2.41
N ILE A 46 8.99 -1.72 3.25
CA ILE A 46 7.96 -0.70 3.01
C ILE A 46 8.29 0.10 1.75
N TYR A 47 9.57 0.24 1.39
CA TYR A 47 9.93 0.90 0.13
C TYR A 47 9.51 0.14 -1.13
N LEU A 48 9.15 -1.14 -1.02
CA LEU A 48 8.55 -1.88 -2.13
C LEU A 48 7.07 -1.54 -2.33
N GLU A 49 6.39 -1.01 -1.31
CA GLU A 49 4.98 -0.64 -1.35
C GLU A 49 4.63 0.27 -2.54
N PRO A 50 5.33 1.39 -2.81
CA PRO A 50 5.02 2.22 -3.98
C PRO A 50 5.24 1.51 -5.33
N VAL A 51 6.23 0.62 -5.40
CA VAL A 51 6.52 -0.15 -6.62
C VAL A 51 5.38 -1.12 -6.90
N ILE A 52 4.98 -1.87 -5.87
CA ILE A 52 3.87 -2.81 -5.96
C ILE A 52 2.56 -2.06 -6.24
N ALA A 53 2.30 -0.94 -5.56
CA ALA A 53 1.12 -0.12 -5.79
C ALA A 53 1.02 0.35 -7.24
N MET A 54 2.12 0.83 -7.84
CA MET A 54 2.15 1.23 -9.25
C MET A 54 1.90 0.05 -10.19
N LEU A 55 2.53 -1.10 -9.95
CA LEU A 55 2.32 -2.30 -10.76
C LEU A 55 0.86 -2.77 -10.68
N LEU A 56 0.27 -2.75 -9.48
CA LEU A 56 -1.13 -3.11 -9.28
C LEU A 56 -2.08 -2.09 -9.92
N ALA A 57 -1.78 -0.80 -9.88
CA ALA A 57 -2.59 0.24 -10.53
C ALA A 57 -2.61 0.05 -12.06
N VAL A 58 -1.46 -0.20 -12.67
CA VAL A 58 -1.40 -0.49 -14.12
C VAL A 58 -2.11 -1.80 -14.46
N ALA A 59 -1.91 -2.86 -13.66
CA ALA A 59 -2.46 -4.20 -13.95
C ALA A 59 -3.97 -4.34 -13.67
N PHE A 60 -4.46 -3.79 -12.56
CA PHE A 60 -5.84 -4.00 -12.10
C PHE A 60 -6.76 -2.80 -12.35
N LEU A 61 -6.25 -1.57 -12.26
CA LEU A 61 -7.03 -0.36 -12.55
C LEU A 61 -6.97 0.00 -14.04
N GLY A 62 -6.09 -0.63 -14.81
CA GLY A 62 -5.91 -0.34 -16.24
C GLY A 62 -5.35 1.05 -16.49
N GLU A 63 -4.62 1.61 -15.52
CA GLU A 63 -3.96 2.91 -15.69
C GLU A 63 -2.96 2.84 -16.84
N ARG A 64 -3.12 3.74 -17.80
CA ARG A 64 -2.18 3.86 -18.91
C ARG A 64 -0.90 4.49 -18.40
N ILE A 65 0.24 3.94 -18.82
CA ILE A 65 1.53 4.56 -18.57
C ILE A 65 1.57 5.89 -19.34
N THR A 66 1.43 6.98 -18.60
CA THR A 66 1.43 8.35 -19.11
C THR A 66 2.63 9.11 -18.53
N ALA A 67 3.01 10.22 -19.17
CA ALA A 67 4.12 11.04 -18.68
C ALA A 67 3.96 11.48 -17.20
N PRO A 68 2.75 11.86 -16.71
CA PRO A 68 2.55 12.12 -15.29
C PRO A 68 2.79 10.91 -14.38
N LEU A 69 2.35 9.71 -14.78
CA LEU A 69 2.57 8.48 -14.01
C LEU A 69 4.06 8.17 -13.89
N ILE A 70 4.81 8.28 -14.99
CA ILE A 70 6.25 8.08 -15.00
C ILE A 70 6.94 9.12 -14.10
N ALA A 71 6.56 10.39 -14.21
CA ALA A 71 7.14 11.47 -13.41
C ALA A 71 6.91 11.26 -11.90
N GLY A 72 5.67 10.94 -11.50
CA GLY A 72 5.33 10.60 -10.12
C GLY A 72 6.10 9.37 -9.63
N GLY A 73 6.19 8.34 -10.46
CA GLY A 73 6.99 7.15 -10.19
C GLY A 73 8.47 7.46 -9.95
N SER A 74 9.09 8.24 -10.84
CA SER A 74 10.49 8.66 -10.69
C SER A 74 10.74 9.43 -9.41
N ILE A 75 9.81 10.31 -8.99
CA ILE A 75 9.92 11.03 -7.71
C ILE A 75 9.92 10.05 -6.54
N ILE A 76 8.99 9.08 -6.53
CA ILE A 76 8.91 8.09 -5.46
C ILE A 76 10.19 7.25 -5.37
N PHE A 77 10.65 6.71 -6.51
CA PHE A 77 11.89 5.94 -6.56
C PHE A 77 13.11 6.75 -6.10
N THR A 78 13.17 8.04 -6.46
CA THR A 78 14.25 8.93 -6.00
C THR A 78 14.18 9.14 -4.49
N GLY A 79 12.99 9.34 -3.93
CA GLY A 79 12.78 9.46 -2.48
C GLY A 79 13.25 8.22 -1.73
N VAL A 80 12.81 7.04 -2.17
CA VAL A 80 13.24 5.74 -1.63
C VAL A 80 14.77 5.62 -1.64
N TYR A 81 15.38 5.92 -2.79
CA TYR A 81 16.83 5.84 -2.95
C TYR A 81 17.59 6.76 -1.99
N LEU A 82 17.08 7.97 -1.75
CA LEU A 82 17.66 8.91 -0.81
C LEU A 82 17.53 8.44 0.64
N THR A 83 16.39 7.85 1.02
CA THR A 83 16.17 7.36 2.38
C THR A 83 17.03 6.13 2.70
N GLU A 84 17.28 5.25 1.72
CA GLU A 84 18.17 4.09 1.88
C GLU A 84 19.67 4.45 1.93
N ARG A 85 20.04 5.67 1.55
CA ARG A 85 21.43 6.13 1.51
C ARG A 85 21.95 6.74 2.81
N GLY A 86 21.07 7.03 3.77
CA GLY A 86 21.38 7.63 5.09
C GLY A 86 21.30 6.62 6.22
#